data_AF-A1IKL2-F1
#
_entry.id   AF-A1IKL2-F1
#
_cell.length_a   1.000
_cell.length_b   1.000
_cell.length_c   1.000
_cell.angle_alpha   90.00
_cell.angle_beta   90.00
_cell.angle_gamma   90.00
#
_symmetry.space_group_name_H-M   'P 1'
#
loop_
_entity.id
_entity.type
_entity.pdbx_description
1 polymer ?
#
loop_
_entity_poly.entity_id
_entity_poly.type
_entity_poly.pdbx_seq_one_letter_code
_entity_poly.pdbx_strand_id
1 'polypeptide(L)'
;MKTLIVAALFCTIGMALADDTPPPPPFLAGAPQDVVKAFFELLKKDETKTDPEIEKDLDAWVDTLGGDYKAKFETFKKEMKAKEAELAKAHEEAVAKMTPEAKKADAELSKIAEDDSLNGIQKAQKIQAIYKTLPQSVKDELEKGIGPAVPQ
;
A
#
# COMPACT_ATOMS: atom_id res chain seq x y z
N MET A 1 2.66 6.72 -10.07
CA MET A 1 1.21 6.72 -10.39
C MET A 1 0.54 5.40 -10.02
N LYS A 2 1.26 4.32 -9.73
CA LYS A 2 0.88 3.06 -10.37
C LYS A 2 0.40 1.94 -9.45
N THR A 3 0.66 2.01 -8.15
CA THR A 3 0.46 0.81 -7.30
C THR A 3 0.13 1.08 -5.84
N LEU A 4 0.35 2.32 -5.36
CA LEU A 4 0.36 2.57 -3.92
C LEU A 4 -1.03 2.81 -3.31
N ILE A 5 -2.08 3.06 -4.09
CA ILE A 5 -3.44 3.04 -3.52
C ILE A 5 -3.71 1.64 -2.98
N VAL A 6 -3.35 0.62 -3.76
CA VAL A 6 -3.45 -0.78 -3.34
C VAL A 6 -2.41 -1.10 -2.26
N ALA A 7 -1.13 -0.75 -2.43
CA ALA A 7 -0.13 -1.06 -1.41
C ALA A 7 -0.38 -0.34 -0.06
N ALA A 8 -0.96 0.87 -0.04
CA ALA A 8 -1.41 1.52 1.18
C ALA A 8 -2.65 0.84 1.78
N LEU A 9 -3.59 0.38 0.94
CA LEU A 9 -4.74 -0.41 1.38
C LEU A 9 -4.34 -1.81 1.87
N PHE A 10 -3.27 -2.41 1.34
CA PHE A 10 -2.70 -3.66 1.84
C PHE A 10 -1.77 -3.47 3.04
N CYS A 11 -1.07 -2.34 3.15
CA CYS A 11 -0.31 -1.97 4.35
C CYS A 11 -1.24 -1.70 5.55
N THR A 12 -2.46 -1.21 5.35
CA THR A 12 -3.44 -1.08 6.44
C THR A 12 -4.08 -2.42 6.83
N ILE A 13 -4.10 -3.43 5.95
CA ILE A 13 -4.54 -4.79 6.30
C ILE A 13 -3.52 -5.49 7.22
N GLY A 14 -2.25 -5.06 7.21
CA GLY A 14 -1.19 -5.65 8.03
C GLY A 14 -1.15 -5.22 9.51
N MET A 15 -1.83 -4.15 9.91
CA MET A 15 -1.76 -3.64 11.29
C MET A 15 -3.08 -3.02 11.75
N ALA A 16 -3.99 -3.88 12.21
CA ALA A 16 -5.00 -3.52 13.20
C ALA A 16 -5.34 -4.77 14.01
N LEU A 17 -4.51 -5.07 15.01
CA LEU A 17 -4.89 -5.92 16.13
C LEU A 17 -5.83 -5.13 17.05
N ALA A 18 -7.05 -4.86 16.59
CA ALA A 18 -8.22 -4.42 17.37
C ALA A 18 -9.39 -4.21 16.40
N ASP A 19 -10.39 -5.09 16.46
CA ASP A 19 -11.58 -5.14 15.58
C ASP A 19 -11.27 -5.23 14.07
N ASP A 20 -11.35 -6.46 13.54
CA ASP A 20 -10.89 -6.98 12.22
C ASP A 20 -11.42 -6.30 10.92
N THR A 21 -11.82 -5.03 10.95
CA THR A 21 -12.10 -4.25 9.74
C THR A 21 -11.22 -3.01 9.69
N PRO A 22 -10.30 -2.89 8.72
CA PRO A 22 -9.53 -1.67 8.53
C PRO A 22 -10.50 -0.48 8.42
N PRO A 23 -10.16 0.70 8.98
CA PRO A 23 -11.01 1.87 8.83
C PRO A 23 -11.22 2.16 7.34
N PRO A 24 -12.44 2.57 6.93
CA PRO A 24 -12.69 2.90 5.55
C PRO A 24 -11.79 4.05 5.10
N PRO A 25 -11.40 4.09 3.81
CA PRO A 25 -10.63 5.20 3.28
C PRO A 25 -11.42 6.52 3.39
N PRO A 26 -10.75 7.69 3.47
CA PRO A 26 -11.40 8.99 3.67
C PRO A 26 -12.52 9.32 2.67
N PHE A 27 -12.44 8.80 1.43
CA PHE A 27 -13.50 9.02 0.44
C PHE A 27 -14.81 8.29 0.76
N LEU A 28 -14.75 7.25 1.60
CA LEU A 28 -15.89 6.52 2.17
C LEU A 28 -16.22 6.96 3.61
N ALA A 29 -15.65 8.07 4.09
CA ALA A 29 -16.00 8.62 5.39
C ALA A 29 -17.50 9.00 5.42
N GLY A 30 -18.22 8.43 6.38
CA GLY A 30 -19.67 8.59 6.52
C GLY A 30 -20.49 7.82 5.48
N ALA A 31 -19.87 6.96 4.67
CA ALA A 31 -20.59 6.11 3.74
C ALA A 31 -21.43 5.05 4.49
N PRO A 32 -22.55 4.60 3.91
CA PRO A 32 -23.30 3.45 4.40
C PRO A 32 -22.40 2.20 4.55
N GLN A 33 -22.68 1.37 5.56
CA GLN A 33 -21.85 0.20 5.87
C GLN A 33 -21.81 -0.82 4.71
N ASP A 34 -22.88 -0.92 3.92
CA ASP A 34 -22.94 -1.74 2.70
C ASP A 34 -21.98 -1.24 1.61
N VAL A 35 -21.80 0.07 1.46
CA VAL A 35 -20.82 0.67 0.53
C VAL A 35 -19.40 0.37 1.00
N VAL A 36 -19.12 0.54 2.29
CA VAL A 36 -17.81 0.20 2.88
C VAL A 36 -17.50 -1.29 2.72
N LYS A 37 -18.50 -2.16 2.96
CA LYS A 37 -18.36 -3.60 2.78
C LYS A 37 -18.09 -3.96 1.32
N ALA A 38 -18.83 -3.37 0.38
CA ALA A 38 -18.64 -3.59 -1.05
C ALA A 38 -17.23 -3.19 -1.51
N PHE A 39 -16.66 -2.12 -0.95
CA PHE A 39 -15.27 -1.73 -1.20
C PHE A 39 -14.28 -2.83 -0.78
N PHE A 40 -14.37 -3.34 0.45
CA PHE A 40 -13.48 -4.40 0.92
C PHE A 40 -13.69 -5.73 0.17
N GLU A 41 -14.92 -6.06 -0.20
CA GLU A 41 -15.22 -7.22 -1.03
C GLU A 41 -14.62 -7.09 -2.44
N LEU A 42 -14.63 -5.89 -3.02
CA LEU A 42 -13.98 -5.61 -4.30
C LEU A 42 -12.47 -5.78 -4.20
N LEU A 43 -11.83 -5.19 -3.18
CA LEU A 43 -10.39 -5.37 -2.95
C LEU A 43 -10.01 -6.84 -2.78
N LYS A 44 -10.79 -7.60 -2.00
CA LYS A 44 -10.57 -9.03 -1.80
C LYS A 44 -10.75 -9.83 -3.09
N LYS A 45 -11.76 -9.49 -3.89
CA LYS A 45 -11.99 -10.12 -5.19
C LYS A 45 -10.84 -9.85 -6.16
N ASP A 46 -10.24 -8.67 -6.07
CA ASP A 46 -9.22 -8.20 -6.98
C ASP A 46 -7.80 -8.44 -6.47
N GLU A 47 -7.62 -9.20 -5.38
CA GLU A 47 -6.34 -9.51 -4.75
C GLU A 47 -5.31 -10.12 -5.72
N THR A 48 -5.77 -10.85 -6.74
CA THR A 48 -4.92 -11.47 -7.76
C THR A 48 -4.61 -10.56 -8.95
N LYS A 49 -5.24 -9.39 -9.03
CA LYS A 49 -5.06 -8.43 -10.12
C LYS A 49 -3.87 -7.53 -9.84
N THR A 50 -3.32 -6.95 -10.91
CA THR A 50 -2.29 -5.92 -10.77
C THR A 50 -2.89 -4.64 -10.22
N ASP A 51 -2.08 -3.80 -9.59
CA ASP A 51 -2.60 -2.59 -8.95
C ASP A 51 -3.31 -1.63 -9.94
N PRO A 52 -2.85 -1.44 -11.20
CA PRO A 52 -3.60 -0.67 -12.19
C PRO A 52 -4.97 -1.27 -12.55
N GLU A 53 -5.11 -2.60 -12.49
CA GLU A 53 -6.40 -3.26 -12.72
C GLU A 53 -7.34 -3.05 -11.53
N ILE A 54 -6.84 -3.15 -10.29
CA ILE A 54 -7.61 -2.85 -9.07
C ILE A 54 -8.07 -1.40 -9.08
N GLU A 55 -7.18 -0.45 -9.40
CA GLU A 55 -7.53 0.97 -9.49
C GLU A 55 -8.63 1.22 -10.54
N LYS A 56 -8.56 0.53 -11.68
CA LYS A 56 -9.57 0.64 -12.73
C LYS A 56 -10.93 0.08 -12.29
N ASP A 57 -10.95 -1.05 -11.59
CA ASP A 57 -12.18 -1.64 -11.08
C ASP A 57 -12.78 -0.80 -9.94
N LEU A 58 -11.93 -0.18 -9.11
CA LEU A 58 -12.35 0.83 -8.12
C LEU A 58 -12.96 2.06 -8.77
N ASP A 59 -12.33 2.60 -9.82
CA ASP A 59 -12.86 3.75 -10.57
C ASP A 59 -14.23 3.44 -11.16
N ALA A 60 -14.38 2.26 -11.78
CA ALA A 60 -15.65 1.78 -12.32
C ALA A 60 -16.71 1.58 -11.22
N TRP A 61 -16.33 1.03 -10.06
CA TRP A 61 -17.24 0.85 -8.93
C TRP A 61 -17.68 2.18 -8.34
N VAL A 62 -16.75 3.12 -8.11
CA VAL A 62 -17.05 4.47 -7.61
C VAL A 62 -18.00 5.21 -8.57
N ASP A 63 -17.84 5.01 -9.88
CA ASP A 63 -18.74 5.57 -10.89
C ASP A 63 -20.19 5.05 -10.76
N THR A 64 -20.40 3.85 -10.20
CA THR A 64 -21.75 3.34 -9.93
C THR A 64 -22.41 3.92 -8.69
N LEU A 65 -21.62 4.44 -7.73
CA LEU A 65 -22.15 5.00 -6.47
C LEU A 65 -22.84 6.36 -6.68
N GLY A 66 -22.45 7.09 -7.73
CA GLY A 66 -22.94 8.44 -8.01
C GLY A 66 -22.58 9.46 -6.91
N GLY A 67 -23.27 10.61 -6.93
CA GLY A 67 -23.05 11.69 -5.96
C GLY A 67 -21.61 12.22 -5.93
N ASP A 68 -21.10 12.54 -4.75
CA ASP A 68 -19.76 13.10 -4.56
C ASP A 68 -18.65 12.02 -4.44
N TYR A 69 -18.99 10.73 -4.50
CA TYR A 69 -17.99 9.66 -4.30
C TYR A 69 -16.85 9.73 -5.33
N LYS A 70 -17.15 10.03 -6.60
CA LYS A 70 -16.14 10.22 -7.64
C LYS A 70 -15.20 11.39 -7.30
N ALA A 71 -15.74 12.53 -6.88
CA ALA A 71 -14.95 13.69 -6.52
C ALA A 71 -14.08 13.44 -5.27
N LYS A 72 -14.63 12.73 -4.27
CA LYS A 72 -13.89 12.32 -3.07
C LYS A 72 -12.79 11.31 -3.41
N PHE A 73 -13.06 10.36 -4.29
CA PHE A 73 -12.08 9.37 -4.73
C PHE A 73 -10.95 10.01 -5.53
N GLU A 74 -11.26 10.94 -6.44
CA GLU A 74 -10.25 11.73 -7.16
C GLU A 74 -9.40 12.61 -6.21
N THR A 75 -10.01 13.17 -5.17
CA THR A 75 -9.28 13.88 -4.11
C THR A 75 -8.35 12.93 -3.36
N PHE A 76 -8.86 11.77 -2.94
CA PHE A 76 -8.08 10.76 -2.26
C PHE A 76 -6.89 10.28 -3.10
N LYS A 77 -7.07 10.05 -4.41
CA LYS A 77 -5.98 9.71 -5.35
C LYS A 77 -4.89 10.79 -5.37
N LYS A 78 -5.28 12.07 -5.35
CA LYS A 78 -4.33 13.21 -5.31
C LYS A 78 -3.60 13.29 -3.97
N GLU A 79 -4.29 13.10 -2.85
CA GLU A 79 -3.69 13.09 -1.51
C GLU A 79 -2.70 11.93 -1.36
N MET A 80 -3.07 10.74 -1.84
CA MET A 80 -2.18 9.58 -1.88
C MET A 80 -0.92 9.84 -2.71
N LYS A 81 -1.04 10.51 -3.86
CA LYS A 81 0.11 10.92 -4.67
C LYS A 81 1.00 11.95 -3.97
N ALA A 82 0.41 12.89 -3.22
CA ALA A 82 1.18 13.85 -2.44
C ALA A 82 1.92 13.16 -1.28
N LYS A 83 1.25 12.22 -0.61
CA LYS A 83 1.84 11.39 0.45
C LYS A 83 2.92 10.44 -0.08
N GLU A 84 2.76 9.91 -1.29
CA GLU A 84 3.79 9.11 -1.98
C GLU A 84 5.10 9.91 -2.12
N ALA A 85 5.03 11.17 -2.54
CA ALA A 85 6.23 12.01 -2.66
C ALA A 85 6.90 12.29 -1.29
N GLU A 86 6.11 12.47 -0.24
CA GLU A 86 6.60 12.64 1.14
C GLU A 86 7.25 11.36 1.65
N LEU A 87 6.61 10.20 1.45
CA LEU A 87 7.12 8.89 1.85
C LEU A 87 8.35 8.49 1.05
N ALA A 88 8.41 8.76 -0.25
CA ALA A 88 9.57 8.51 -1.08
C ALA A 88 10.79 9.28 -0.55
N LYS A 89 10.60 10.56 -0.20
CA LYS A 89 11.67 11.37 0.40
C LYS A 89 12.10 10.83 1.76
N ALA A 90 11.15 10.51 2.66
CA ALA A 90 11.47 9.94 3.97
C ALA A 90 12.19 8.59 3.84
N HIS A 91 11.80 7.78 2.86
CA HIS A 91 12.44 6.53 2.52
C HIS A 91 13.87 6.76 2.01
N GLU A 92 14.10 7.71 1.10
CA GLU A 92 15.46 8.07 0.66
C GLU A 92 16.35 8.52 1.83
N GLU A 93 15.81 9.29 2.78
CA GLU A 93 16.53 9.72 3.99
C GLU A 93 16.83 8.55 4.96
N ALA A 94 15.94 7.56 5.05
CA ALA A 94 16.15 6.35 5.81
C ALA A 94 17.22 5.47 5.16
N VAL A 95 17.08 5.21 3.86
CA VAL A 95 18.03 4.43 3.04
C VAL A 95 19.40 5.08 3.07
N ALA A 96 19.51 6.41 3.02
CA ALA A 96 20.80 7.11 3.09
C ALA A 96 21.63 6.76 4.34
N LYS A 97 20.97 6.48 5.47
CA LYS A 97 21.58 6.14 6.77
C LYS A 97 21.93 4.65 6.92
N MET A 98 21.45 3.80 6.01
CA MET A 98 21.69 2.36 6.03
C MET A 98 23.10 1.98 5.58
N THR A 99 23.54 0.80 6.01
CA THR A 99 24.76 0.14 5.50
C THR A 99 24.66 -0.14 3.98
N PRO A 100 25.79 -0.29 3.27
CA PRO A 100 25.78 -0.65 1.84
C PRO A 100 24.99 -1.93 1.54
N GLU A 101 25.06 -2.92 2.43
CA GLU A 101 24.31 -4.17 2.33
C GLU A 101 22.80 -3.94 2.48
N ALA A 102 22.39 -3.13 3.46
CA ALA A 102 20.99 -2.80 3.66
C ALA A 102 20.41 -1.93 2.53
N LYS A 103 21.19 -0.96 2.01
CA LYS A 103 20.82 -0.20 0.80
C LYS A 103 20.59 -1.10 -0.42
N LYS A 104 21.43 -2.11 -0.59
CA LYS A 104 21.27 -3.08 -1.68
C LYS A 104 20.00 -3.90 -1.51
N ALA A 105 19.77 -4.42 -0.31
CA ALA A 105 18.57 -5.18 0.01
C ALA A 105 17.31 -4.33 -0.19
N ASP A 106 17.29 -3.11 0.33
CA ASP A 106 16.21 -2.15 0.15
C ASP A 106 15.91 -1.90 -1.34
N ALA A 107 16.94 -1.62 -2.16
CA ALA A 107 16.75 -1.43 -3.60
C ALA A 107 16.20 -2.67 -4.33
N GLU A 108 16.52 -3.88 -3.86
CA GLU A 108 15.93 -5.12 -4.39
C GLU A 108 14.46 -5.29 -3.98
N LEU A 109 14.12 -4.92 -2.73
CA LEU A 109 12.75 -4.95 -2.23
C LEU A 109 11.87 -3.88 -2.88
N SER A 110 12.37 -2.65 -3.03
CA SER A 110 11.70 -1.53 -3.67
C SER A 110 11.40 -1.84 -5.13
N LYS A 111 12.33 -2.44 -5.88
CA LYS A 111 12.06 -2.91 -7.25
C LYS A 111 10.89 -3.88 -7.36
N ILE A 112 10.68 -4.75 -6.36
CA ILE A 112 9.53 -5.65 -6.34
C ILE A 112 8.25 -4.89 -6.02
N ALA A 113 8.30 -3.97 -5.05
CA ALA A 113 7.15 -3.14 -4.69
C ALA A 113 6.68 -2.27 -5.87
N GLU A 114 7.62 -1.78 -6.67
CA GLU A 114 7.40 -0.93 -7.85
C GLU A 114 7.10 -1.73 -9.14
N ASP A 115 7.13 -3.06 -9.11
CA ASP A 115 6.85 -3.88 -10.30
C ASP A 115 5.33 -3.95 -10.55
N ASP A 116 4.86 -3.13 -11.49
CA ASP A 116 3.47 -3.07 -11.95
C ASP A 116 2.98 -4.39 -12.57
N SER A 117 3.89 -5.30 -12.95
CA SER A 117 3.51 -6.60 -13.52
C SER A 117 3.14 -7.65 -12.47
N LEU A 118 3.35 -7.34 -11.19
CA LEU A 118 3.06 -8.21 -10.06
C LEU A 118 1.83 -7.73 -9.29
N ASN A 119 1.00 -8.68 -8.86
CA ASN A 119 -0.05 -8.40 -7.87
C ASN A 119 0.51 -8.41 -6.43
N GLY A 120 -0.29 -7.97 -5.46
CA GLY A 120 0.09 -7.91 -4.04
C GLY A 120 0.60 -9.24 -3.48
N ILE A 121 -0.01 -10.37 -3.87
CA ILE A 121 0.42 -11.71 -3.44
C ILE A 121 1.82 -12.04 -3.97
N GLN A 122 2.07 -11.81 -5.26
CA GLN A 122 3.35 -12.08 -5.90
C GLN A 122 4.45 -11.19 -5.35
N LYS A 123 4.14 -9.90 -5.09
CA LYS A 123 5.05 -8.97 -4.41
C LYS A 123 5.41 -9.49 -3.03
N ALA A 124 4.42 -9.83 -2.20
CA ALA A 124 4.63 -10.37 -0.87
C ALA A 124 5.47 -11.66 -0.87
N GLN A 125 5.21 -12.59 -1.79
CA GLN A 125 5.97 -13.82 -1.93
C GLN A 125 7.45 -13.56 -2.28
N LYS A 126 7.71 -12.68 -3.25
CA LYS A 126 9.08 -12.32 -3.64
C LYS A 126 9.82 -11.55 -2.55
N ILE A 127 9.17 -10.57 -1.93
CA ILE A 127 9.70 -9.81 -0.79
C ILE A 127 10.04 -10.77 0.35
N GLN A 128 9.14 -11.70 0.70
CA GLN A 128 9.39 -12.67 1.76
C GLN A 128 10.56 -13.60 1.41
N ALA A 129 10.68 -14.03 0.15
CA ALA A 129 11.79 -14.87 -0.29
C ALA A 129 13.13 -14.15 -0.14
N ILE A 130 13.22 -12.88 -0.57
CA ILE A 130 14.44 -12.06 -0.39
C ILE A 130 14.70 -11.83 1.10
N TYR A 131 13.70 -11.34 1.83
CA TYR A 131 13.83 -11.02 3.24
C TYR A 131 14.34 -12.22 4.06
N LYS A 132 13.86 -13.44 3.79
CA LYS A 132 14.34 -14.67 4.46
C LYS A 132 15.84 -14.92 4.26
N THR A 133 16.42 -14.52 3.12
CA THR A 133 17.85 -14.70 2.81
C THR A 133 18.75 -13.61 3.39
N LEU A 134 18.19 -12.49 3.86
CA LEU A 134 18.97 -11.38 4.39
C LEU A 134 19.60 -11.72 5.75
N PRO A 135 20.83 -11.25 6.03
CA PRO A 135 21.42 -11.29 7.37
C PRO A 135 20.55 -10.56 8.39
N GLN A 136 20.57 -10.99 9.65
CA GLN A 136 19.76 -10.37 10.71
C GLN A 136 20.04 -8.88 10.86
N SER A 137 21.30 -8.45 10.78
CA SER A 137 21.68 -7.04 10.86
C SER A 137 21.01 -6.19 9.77
N VAL A 138 20.86 -6.73 8.56
CA VAL A 138 20.19 -6.04 7.45
C VAL A 138 18.68 -5.96 7.69
N LYS A 139 18.07 -7.03 8.21
CA LYS A 139 16.64 -7.03 8.57
C LYS A 139 16.34 -5.97 9.62
N ASP A 140 17.15 -5.91 10.68
CA ASP A 140 17.00 -4.93 11.76
C ASP A 140 17.12 -3.49 11.22
N GLU A 141 18.05 -3.25 10.28
CA GLU A 141 18.20 -1.94 9.63
C GLU A 141 17.00 -1.57 8.74
N LEU A 142 16.50 -2.53 7.93
CA LEU A 142 15.32 -2.32 7.10
C LEU A 142 14.09 -2.00 7.97
N GLU A 143 13.85 -2.78 9.03
CA GLU A 143 12.73 -2.56 9.95
C GLU A 143 12.84 -1.22 10.69
N LYS A 144 14.05 -0.81 11.07
CA LYS A 144 14.30 0.49 11.70
C LYS A 144 14.12 1.66 10.72
N GLY A 145 14.50 1.47 9.46
CA GLY A 145 14.26 2.43 8.38
C GLY A 145 12.78 2.62 8.07
N ILE A 146 11.97 1.58 8.31
CA ILE A 146 10.50 1.58 8.21
C ILE A 146 9.83 2.21 9.46
N GLY A 147 10.61 2.76 10.41
CA GLY A 147 10.11 3.41 11.62
C GLY A 147 9.16 4.61 11.41
N PRO A 148 8.44 5.00 12.46
CA PRO A 148 7.02 4.73 12.62
C PRO A 148 6.14 5.62 11.71
N ALA A 149 5.79 5.13 10.52
CA ALA A 149 4.59 5.58 9.83
C ALA A 149 3.29 4.95 10.42
N VAL A 150 3.43 4.19 11.51
CA VAL A 150 2.34 3.65 12.31
C VAL A 150 2.41 4.32 13.69
N PRO A 151 1.56 5.33 13.99
CA PRO A 151 1.31 5.67 15.39
C PRO A 151 0.73 4.45 16.09
N GLN A 152 1.27 4.15 17.27
CA GLN A 152 0.70 3.16 18.20
C GLN A 152 -0.72 3.54 18.63
#